data_AF-V9GHH2-F1
#
_entry.id   AF-V9GHH2-F1
#
_cell.length_a   1.000
_cell.length_b   1.000
_cell.length_c   1.000
_cell.angle_alpha   90.00
_cell.angle_beta   90.00
_cell.angle_gamma   90.00
#
_symmetry.space_group_name_H-M   'P 1'
#
loop_
_entity.id
_entity.type
_entity.pdbx_description
1 polymer ?
#
loop_
_entity_poly.entity_id
_entity_poly.type
_entity_poly.pdbx_seq_one_letter_code
_entity_poly.pdbx_strand_id
1 'polypeptide(L)'
;MLFALFQLVGGVILSFGWIPQIIQIIRTRSVADLNPKTFWSLLIGIGLMEVYAVSLAVEGVGYAFLITNSMSLVLIVVILLLIFRYRHTVQSGAGK
;
A
#
# COMPACT_ATOMS: atom_id res chain seq x y z
N MET A 1 -11.98 -23.52 -0.83
CA MET A 1 -10.52 -23.62 -0.55
C MET A 1 -9.66 -23.13 -1.71
N LEU A 2 -9.86 -23.60 -2.95
CA LEU A 2 -9.05 -23.16 -4.11
C LEU A 2 -9.05 -21.63 -4.35
N PHE A 3 -10.22 -20.98 -4.36
CA PHE A 3 -10.29 -19.52 -4.55
C PHE A 3 -9.64 -18.72 -3.41
N ALA A 4 -9.71 -19.23 -2.17
CA ALA A 4 -9.03 -18.61 -1.03
C ALA A 4 -7.50 -18.72 -1.17
N LEU A 5 -7.01 -19.84 -1.72
CA LEU A 5 -5.59 -19.99 -2.04
C LEU A 5 -5.16 -19.01 -3.13
N PHE A 6 -5.93 -18.87 -4.21
CA PHE A 6 -5.64 -17.87 -5.25
C PHE A 6 -5.68 -16.45 -4.70
N GLN A 7 -6.64 -16.12 -3.83
CA GLN A 7 -6.71 -14.83 -3.16
C GLN A 7 -5.45 -14.58 -2.32
N LEU A 8 -5.01 -15.57 -1.55
CA LEU A 8 -3.86 -15.44 -0.68
C LEU A 8 -2.57 -15.29 -1.48
N VAL A 9 -2.34 -16.16 -2.48
CA VAL A 9 -1.15 -16.10 -3.34
C VAL A 9 -1.13 -14.81 -4.16
N GLY A 10 -2.24 -14.47 -4.83
CA GLY A 10 -2.35 -13.25 -5.62
C GLY A 10 -2.17 -12.00 -4.78
N GLY A 11 -2.84 -11.93 -3.62
CA GLY A 11 -2.72 -10.79 -2.71
C GLY A 11 -1.33 -10.64 -2.09
N VAL A 12 -0.63 -11.75 -1.81
CA VAL A 12 0.77 -11.73 -1.37
C VAL A 12 1.70 -11.23 -2.49
N ILE A 13 1.51 -11.67 -3.73
CA ILE A 13 2.29 -11.18 -4.88
C ILE A 13 2.08 -9.68 -5.07
N LEU A 14 0.83 -9.20 -5.04
CA LEU A 14 0.51 -7.77 -5.14
C LEU A 14 1.12 -6.97 -3.99
N SER A 15 1.07 -7.49 -2.76
CA SER A 15 1.69 -6.87 -1.59
C SER A 15 3.21 -6.77 -1.79
N PHE A 16 3.88 -7.85 -2.17
CA PHE A 16 5.33 -7.84 -2.41
C PHE A 16 5.73 -6.94 -3.59
N GLY A 17 4.84 -6.72 -4.55
CA GLY A 17 5.04 -5.76 -5.64
C GLY A 17 5.33 -4.33 -5.17
N TRP A 18 4.93 -3.95 -3.95
CA TRP A 18 5.25 -2.64 -3.36
C TRP A 18 6.66 -2.54 -2.78
N ILE A 19 7.31 -3.65 -2.46
CA ILE A 19 8.64 -3.65 -1.81
C ILE A 19 9.70 -2.94 -2.67
N PRO A 20 9.82 -3.20 -3.99
CA PRO A 20 10.79 -2.49 -4.82
C PRO A 20 10.61 -0.97 -4.79
N GLN A 21 9.36 -0.48 -4.77
CA GLN A 21 9.05 0.95 -4.67
C GLN A 21 9.49 1.53 -3.33
N ILE A 22 9.26 0.81 -2.22
CA ILE A 22 9.71 1.21 -0.88
C ILE A 22 11.25 1.29 -0.84
N ILE A 23 11.93 0.26 -1.34
CA ILE A 23 13.40 0.22 -1.42
C ILE A 23 13.92 1.39 -2.27
N GLN A 24 13.31 1.66 -3.41
CA GLN A 24 13.69 2.76 -4.29
C GLN A 24 13.56 4.11 -3.61
N ILE A 25 12.46 4.38 -2.91
CA ILE A 25 12.26 5.65 -2.19
C ILE A 25 13.31 5.80 -1.09
N ILE A 26 13.57 4.75 -0.31
CA ILE A 26 14.57 4.79 0.77
C ILE A 26 15.99 4.99 0.23
N ARG A 27 16.36 4.27 -0.83
CA ARG A 27 17.72 4.31 -1.42
C ARG A 27 18.00 5.63 -2.14
N THR A 28 17.05 6.12 -2.93
CA THR A 28 17.23 7.35 -3.71
C THR A 28 16.90 8.61 -2.90
N ARG A 29 16.11 8.47 -1.82
CA ARG A 29 15.53 9.58 -1.04
C ARG A 29 14.76 10.59 -1.91
N SER A 30 14.31 10.16 -3.10
CA SER A 30 13.60 10.97 -4.06
C SER A 30 12.20 10.40 -4.28
N VAL A 31 11.23 11.32 -4.34
CA VAL A 31 9.82 11.06 -4.60
C VAL A 31 9.29 12.00 -5.69
N ALA A 32 10.19 12.60 -6.48
CA ALA A 32 9.87 13.62 -7.46
C ALA A 32 8.91 13.12 -8.55
N ASP A 33 9.09 11.86 -8.97
CA ASP A 33 8.27 11.24 -10.03
C ASP A 33 6.96 10.62 -9.50
N LEU A 34 6.73 10.67 -8.20
CA LEU A 34 5.55 10.08 -7.56
C LEU A 34 4.47 11.14 -7.36
N ASN A 35 3.27 10.90 -7.90
CA ASN A 35 2.11 11.74 -7.64
C ASN A 35 1.44 11.32 -6.32
N PRO A 36 1.50 12.13 -5.23
CA PRO A 36 0.96 11.72 -3.94
C PRO A 36 -0.56 11.55 -3.94
N LYS A 37 -1.27 12.22 -4.87
CA LYS A 37 -2.73 12.04 -5.00
C LYS A 37 -3.07 10.60 -5.38
N THR A 38 -2.27 9.96 -6.22
CA THR A 38 -2.45 8.54 -6.57
C THR A 38 -2.38 7.66 -5.34
N PHE A 39 -1.37 7.85 -4.49
CA PHE A 39 -1.18 7.05 -3.28
C PHE A 39 -2.27 7.32 -2.22
N TRP A 40 -2.77 8.56 -2.11
CA TRP A 40 -3.94 8.86 -1.29
C TRP A 40 -5.22 8.18 -1.80
N SER A 41 -5.48 8.22 -3.11
CA SER A 41 -6.62 7.50 -3.70
C SER A 41 -6.54 5.99 -3.46
N LEU A 42 -5.35 5.41 -3.59
CA LEU A 42 -5.11 4.01 -3.28
C LEU A 42 -5.34 3.70 -1.80
N LEU A 43 -4.85 4.54 -0.88
CA LEU A 43 -5.11 4.38 0.56
C LEU A 43 -6.61 4.39 0.87
N ILE A 44 -7.36 5.33 0.29
CA ILE A 44 -8.81 5.43 0.50
C ILE A 44 -9.50 4.17 -0.04
N GLY A 45 -9.17 3.75 -1.27
CA GLY A 45 -9.75 2.55 -1.87
C GLY A 45 -9.45 1.28 -1.05
N ILE A 46 -8.19 1.05 -0.70
CA ILE A 46 -7.77 -0.10 0.12
C ILE A 46 -8.39 -0.03 1.52
N GLY A 47 -8.50 1.16 2.11
CA GLY A 47 -9.16 1.37 3.40
C GLY A 47 -10.65 1.02 3.38
N LEU A 48 -11.37 1.42 2.32
CA LEU A 48 -12.77 1.01 2.13
C LEU A 48 -12.89 -0.51 1.98
N MET A 49 -11.99 -1.12 1.21
CA MET A 49 -11.93 -2.57 1.06
C MET A 49 -11.57 -3.28 2.36
N GLU A 50 -10.79 -2.67 3.25
CA GLU A 50 -10.46 -3.24 4.57
C GLU A 50 -11.72 -3.33 5.44
N VAL A 51 -12.52 -2.26 5.48
CA VAL A 51 -13.80 -2.26 6.21
C VAL A 51 -14.71 -3.37 5.70
N TYR A 52 -14.81 -3.54 4.38
CA TYR A 52 -15.55 -4.65 3.77
C TYR A 52 -14.95 -6.03 4.09
N ALA A 53 -13.62 -6.16 4.10
CA ALA A 53 -12.96 -7.41 4.44
C ALA A 53 -13.22 -7.81 5.90
N VAL A 54 -13.25 -6.83 6.81
CA VAL A 54 -13.61 -7.03 8.22
C VAL A 54 -15.06 -7.50 8.35
N SER A 55 -16.01 -6.90 7.62
CA SER A 55 -17.41 -7.36 7.67
C SER A 55 -17.56 -8.82 7.22
N LEU A 56 -16.86 -9.21 6.14
CA LEU A 56 -16.82 -10.61 5.70
C LEU A 56 -16.23 -11.55 6.76
N ALA A 57 -15.14 -11.14 7.42
CA ALA A 57 -14.49 -11.93 8.46
C ALA A 57 -15.39 -12.13 9.69
N VAL A 58 -16.15 -11.11 10.07
CA VAL A 58 -17.15 -11.20 11.16
C VAL A 58 -18.27 -12.19 10.80
N GLU A 59 -18.68 -12.26 9.53
CA GLU A 59 -19.63 -13.26 9.02
C GLU A 59 -19.03 -14.67 8.89
N GLY A 60 -17.75 -14.84 9.25
CA GLY A 60 -17.07 -16.13 9.24
C GLY A 60 -16.45 -16.51 7.88
N VAL A 61 -16.35 -15.58 6.94
CA VAL A 61 -15.83 -15.79 5.58
C VAL A 61 -14.74 -14.76 5.22
N GLY A 62 -14.12 -14.86 4.05
CA GLY A 62 -13.24 -13.78 3.55
C GLY A 62 -11.91 -13.56 4.27
N TYR A 63 -11.50 -14.41 5.22
CA TYR A 63 -10.24 -14.24 5.96
C TYR A 63 -8.99 -14.05 5.07
N ALA A 64 -8.89 -14.77 3.96
CA ALA A 64 -7.78 -14.62 3.01
C ALA A 64 -7.76 -13.24 2.34
N PHE A 65 -8.95 -12.68 2.07
CA PHE A 65 -9.09 -11.33 1.56
C PHE A 65 -8.70 -10.30 2.62
N LEU A 66 -9.17 -10.46 3.86
CA LEU A 66 -8.78 -9.61 4.98
C LEU A 66 -7.25 -9.58 5.17
N ILE A 67 -6.60 -10.73 5.31
CA ILE A 67 -5.14 -10.82 5.49
C ILE A 67 -4.39 -10.04 4.39
N THR A 68 -4.75 -10.27 3.14
CA THR A 68 -4.05 -9.66 1.99
C THR A 68 -4.37 -8.17 1.81
N ASN A 69 -5.58 -7.74 2.14
CA ASN A 69 -5.94 -6.33 2.13
C ASN A 69 -5.26 -5.57 3.27
N SER A 70 -5.18 -6.15 4.48
CA SER A 70 -4.45 -5.57 5.60
C SER A 70 -2.95 -5.40 5.27
N MET A 71 -2.34 -6.39 4.62
CA MET A 71 -0.95 -6.29 4.14
C MET A 71 -0.78 -5.10 3.17
N SER A 72 -1.69 -4.99 2.19
CA SER A 72 -1.69 -3.88 1.23
C SER A 72 -1.88 -2.53 1.92
N LEU A 73 -2.76 -2.46 2.92
CA LEU A 73 -3.05 -1.25 3.70
C LEU A 73 -1.81 -0.78 4.47
N VAL A 74 -1.09 -1.70 5.13
CA VAL A 74 0.16 -1.37 5.82
C VAL A 74 1.21 -0.83 4.84
N LEU A 75 1.38 -1.49 3.69
CA LEU A 75 2.38 -1.09 2.70
C LEU A 75 2.08 0.27 2.07
N ILE A 76 0.82 0.56 1.72
CA ILE A 76 0.45 1.87 1.16
C ILE A 76 0.63 2.99 2.19
N VAL A 77 0.36 2.73 3.47
CA VAL A 77 0.65 3.67 4.57
C VAL A 77 2.15 3.92 4.67
N VAL A 78 2.99 2.86 4.65
CA VAL A 78 4.45 3.01 4.66
C VAL A 78 4.93 3.86 3.48
N ILE A 79 4.42 3.62 2.27
CA ILE A 79 4.79 4.42 1.09
C ILE A 79 4.38 5.89 1.27
N LEU A 80 3.16 6.17 1.74
CA LEU A 80 2.72 7.54 1.98
C LEU A 80 3.58 8.27 3.03
N LEU A 81 3.96 7.59 4.11
CA LEU A 81 4.87 8.13 5.11
C LEU A 81 6.24 8.47 4.52
N LEU A 82 6.78 7.58 3.67
CA LEU A 82 8.04 7.83 2.97
C LEU A 82 7.93 8.99 1.96
N ILE A 83 6.83 9.05 1.20
CA ILE A 83 6.53 10.17 0.30
C ILE A 83 6.55 11.48 1.08
N PHE A 84 5.80 11.56 2.19
CA PHE A 84 5.76 12.76 3.02
C PHE A 84 7.15 13.13 3.57
N ARG A 85 7.90 12.13 4.06
CA ARG A 85 9.23 12.32 4.67
C ARG A 85 10.27 12.87 3.69
N TYR A 86 10.25 12.43 2.43
CA TYR A 86 11.25 12.81 1.43
C TYR A 86 10.81 13.95 0.51
N ARG A 87 9.52 14.30 0.48
CA ARG A 87 9.01 15.43 -0.32
C ARG A 87 9.57 16.78 0.14
N HIS A 88 9.77 16.95 1.45
CA HIS A 88 10.40 18.15 2.01
C HIS A 88 11.87 18.32 1.59
N THR A 89 12.58 17.22 1.36
CA THR A 89 13.98 17.25 0.88
C THR A 89 14.08 17.79 -0.55
N VAL A 90 13.14 17.41 -1.43
CA VAL A 90 13.13 17.85 -2.83
C VAL A 90 12.83 19.34 -2.95
N GLN A 91 11.87 19.85 -2.16
CA GLN A 91 11.50 21.27 -2.21
C GLN A 91 12.61 22.19 -1.64
N SER A 92 13.44 21.73 -0.70
CA SER A 92 14.60 22.50 -0.22
C SER A 92 15.78 22.58 -1.21
N GLY A 93 15.83 21.68 -2.21
CA GLY A 93 16.86 21.70 -3.26
C GLY A 93 16.49 22.55 -4.48
N ALA A 94 15.21 22.76 -4.74
CA ALA A 94 14.70 23.50 -5.90
C ALA A 94 14.69 25.04 -5.73
N GLY A 95 15.16 25.53 -4.58
CA GLY A 95 15.27 26.97 -4.26
C GLY A 95 16.71 27.53 -4.32
N LYS A 96 17.64 26.83 -4.98
CA LYS A 96 18.98 27.33 -5.29
C LYS A 96 19.17 27.45 -6.79
#